data_AF-A0A5C3L1Q9-F1
#
_entry.id   AF-A0A5C3L1Q9-F1
#
_cell.length_a   1.000
_cell.length_b   1.000
_cell.length_c   1.000
_cell.angle_alpha   90.00
_cell.angle_beta   90.00
_cell.angle_gamma   90.00
#
_symmetry.space_group_name_H-M   'P 1'
#
loop_
_entity.id
_entity.type
_entity.pdbx_description
1 polymer ?
#
loop_
_entity_poly.entity_id
_entity_poly.type
_entity_poly.pdbx_seq_one_letter_code
_entity_poly.pdbx_strand_id
1 'polypeptide(L)'
;EAERLLDDQVKVFQRDIAALHRQRNQLQPVARLSPEALWDIFLRSKPEKEKEGDGRIPEVCYRWRQVALGDGQLWSNVNLTGSPWSDLLLKRSNGCPI
;
A
#
# COMPACT_ATOMS: atom_id res chain seq x y z
N GLU A 1 7.28 -16.15 29.69
CA GLU A 1 8.25 -15.02 29.69
C GLU A 1 9.24 -15.13 28.54
N ALA A 2 9.92 -16.27 28.37
CA ALA A 2 10.82 -16.54 27.25
C ALA A 2 10.19 -16.35 25.84
N GLU A 3 8.95 -16.78 25.63
CA GLU A 3 8.24 -16.59 24.35
C GLU A 3 8.09 -15.11 23.98
N ARG A 4 7.77 -14.24 24.95
CA ARG A 4 7.63 -12.79 24.70
C ARG A 4 8.95 -12.15 24.29
N LEU A 5 10.06 -12.58 24.91
CA LEU A 5 11.39 -12.09 24.55
C LEU A 5 11.76 -12.50 23.12
N LEU A 6 11.41 -13.72 22.71
CA LEU A 6 11.60 -14.17 21.33
C LEU A 6 10.71 -13.38 20.36
N ASP A 7 9.44 -13.15 20.68
CA ASP A 7 8.55 -12.34 19.85
C ASP A 7 9.06 -10.91 19.67
N ASP A 8 9.60 -10.32 20.72
CA ASP A 8 10.15 -8.97 20.64
C ASP A 8 11.45 -8.92 19.82
N GLN A 9 12.29 -9.94 19.90
CA GLN A 9 13.45 -10.10 19.01
C GLN A 9 13.03 -10.28 17.55
N VAL A 10 12.01 -11.11 17.28
CA VAL A 10 11.46 -11.28 15.93
C VAL A 10 10.96 -9.94 15.38
N LYS A 11 10.25 -9.15 16.19
CA LYS A 11 9.79 -7.81 15.77
C LYS A 11 10.96 -6.88 15.45
N VAL A 12 12.05 -6.91 16.22
CA VAL A 12 13.25 -6.12 15.93
C VAL A 12 13.85 -6.53 14.59
N PHE A 13 14.09 -7.82 14.37
CA PHE A 13 14.66 -8.30 13.11
C PHE A 13 13.76 -8.01 11.90
N GLN A 14 12.43 -8.10 12.06
CA GLN A 14 11.49 -7.71 11.01
C GLN A 14 11.61 -6.23 10.63
N ARG A 15 11.84 -5.33 11.61
CA ARG A 15 12.08 -3.90 11.33
C ARG A 15 13.38 -3.69 10.57
N ASP A 16 14.44 -4.40 10.95
CA ASP A 16 15.75 -4.29 10.31
C ASP A 16 15.70 -4.81 8.87
N ILE A 17 15.07 -5.96 8.63
CA ILE A 17 14.82 -6.49 7.29
C ILE A 17 14.01 -5.48 6.45
N ALA A 18 12.96 -4.89 7.02
CA ALA A 18 12.17 -3.87 6.34
C ALA A 18 13.01 -2.62 5.99
N ALA A 19 13.91 -2.20 6.87
CA ALA A 19 14.81 -1.07 6.62
C ALA A 19 15.81 -1.38 5.48
N LEU A 20 16.41 -2.58 5.47
CA LEU A 20 17.30 -3.03 4.40
C LEU A 20 16.56 -3.13 3.05
N HIS A 21 15.33 -3.64 3.03
CA HIS A 21 14.51 -3.63 1.83
C HIS A 21 14.23 -2.21 1.31
N ARG A 22 13.98 -1.24 2.20
CA ARG A 22 13.80 0.17 1.79
C ARG A 22 15.07 0.73 1.15
N GLN A 23 16.23 0.50 1.76
CA GLN A 23 17.51 0.92 1.20
C GLN A 23 17.77 0.27 -0.17
N ARG A 24 17.57 -1.04 -0.29
CA ARG A 24 17.68 -1.75 -1.59
C ARG A 24 16.76 -1.15 -2.65
N ASN A 25 15.51 -0.85 -2.28
CA ASN A 25 14.52 -0.27 -3.19
C ASN A 25 14.92 1.13 -3.66
N GLN A 26 15.58 1.93 -2.83
CA GLN A 26 16.11 3.25 -3.21
C GLN A 26 17.22 3.16 -4.27
N LEU A 27 17.92 2.03 -4.35
CA LEU A 27 18.95 1.79 -5.37
C LEU A 27 18.39 1.32 -6.72
N GLN A 28 17.11 0.92 -6.76
CA GLN A 28 16.49 0.46 -8.00
C GLN A 28 16.24 1.64 -8.96
N PRO A 29 16.34 1.44 -10.29
CA PRO A 29 16.08 2.50 -11.27
C PRO A 29 14.71 3.17 -11.10
N VAL A 30 13.70 2.38 -10.70
CA VAL A 30 12.33 2.84 -10.45
C VAL A 30 12.22 3.86 -9.31
N ALA A 31 13.19 3.90 -8.39
CA ALA A 31 13.24 4.91 -7.33
C ALA A 31 13.59 6.31 -7.85
N ARG A 32 14.08 6.43 -9.10
CA ARG A 32 14.40 7.71 -9.74
C ARG A 32 13.20 8.36 -10.43
N LEU A 33 12.12 7.61 -10.66
CA LEU A 33 10.90 8.15 -11.26
C LEU A 33 10.30 9.22 -10.36
N SER A 34 9.84 10.34 -10.89
CA SER A 34 9.15 11.35 -10.08
C SER A 34 7.80 10.82 -9.54
N PRO A 35 7.24 11.43 -8.48
CA PRO A 35 5.90 11.08 -8.01
C PRO A 35 4.84 11.12 -9.11
N GLU A 36 4.93 12.08 -10.03
CA GLU A 36 4.00 12.26 -11.16
C GLU A 36 4.14 11.13 -12.19
N ALA A 37 5.36 10.64 -12.43
CA ALA A 37 5.56 9.48 -13.30
C ALA A 37 5.00 8.21 -12.67
N LEU A 38 5.17 8.04 -11.36
CA LEU A 38 4.55 6.93 -10.62
C LEU A 38 3.03 7.00 -10.64
N TRP A 39 2.49 8.20 -10.52
CA TRP A 39 1.06 8.47 -10.64
C TRP A 39 0.48 8.04 -11.98
N ASP A 40 1.11 8.47 -13.08
CA ASP A 40 0.69 8.12 -14.44
C ASP A 40 0.74 6.60 -14.66
N ILE A 41 1.76 5.92 -14.11
CA ILE A 41 1.83 4.44 -14.11
C ILE A 41 0.64 3.85 -13.36
N PHE A 42 0.29 4.36 -12.17
CA PHE A 42 -0.83 3.86 -11.39
C PHE A 42 -2.16 3.99 -12.13
N LEU A 43 -2.44 5.16 -12.72
CA LEU A 43 -3.66 5.38 -13.50
C LEU A 43 -3.76 4.44 -14.70
N ARG A 44 -2.66 4.22 -15.42
CA ARG A 44 -2.63 3.33 -16.59
C ARG A 44 -2.66 1.85 -16.23
N SER A 45 -2.24 1.50 -15.02
CA SER A 45 -2.21 0.11 -14.54
C SER A 45 -3.56 -0.39 -14.00
N LYS A 46 -4.60 0.47 -13.94
CA LYS A 46 -5.94 0.04 -13.55
C LYS A 46 -6.46 -0.99 -14.56
N PRO A 47 -6.74 -2.24 -14.16
CA PRO A 47 -7.28 -3.24 -15.07
C PRO A 47 -8.67 -2.79 -15.55
N GLU A 48 -8.95 -2.90 -16.86
CA GLU A 48 -10.26 -2.56 -17.46
C GLU A 48 -11.45 -3.30 -16.81
N LYS A 49 -11.16 -4.42 -16.12
CA LYS A 49 -12.10 -5.17 -15.30
C LYS A 49 -11.45 -5.40 -13.94
N GLU A 50 -11.69 -4.49 -12.99
CA GLU A 50 -11.36 -4.73 -11.59
C GLU A 50 -12.10 -5.99 -11.12
N LYS A 51 -11.41 -7.13 -11.13
CA LYS A 51 -11.83 -8.25 -10.30
C LYS A 51 -11.51 -7.84 -8.87
N GLU A 52 -12.51 -7.96 -7.99
CA GLU A 52 -12.39 -7.62 -6.57
C GLU A 52 -11.05 -8.10 -6.00
N GLY A 53 -10.25 -7.14 -5.49
CA GLY A 53 -9.02 -7.44 -4.76
C GLY A 53 -7.69 -7.34 -5.52
N ASP A 54 -7.67 -6.98 -6.82
CA ASP A 54 -6.40 -6.89 -7.58
C ASP A 54 -5.61 -5.57 -7.38
N GLY A 55 -5.84 -4.90 -6.25
CA GLY A 55 -5.14 -3.69 -5.82
C GLY A 55 -3.72 -3.95 -5.32
N ARG A 56 -2.86 -4.59 -6.14
CA ARG A 56 -1.48 -4.99 -5.77
C ARG A 56 -0.47 -3.84 -5.76
N ILE A 57 -0.87 -2.66 -6.22
CA ILE A 57 0.01 -1.49 -6.34
C ILE A 57 0.65 -1.06 -4.99
N PRO A 58 -0.05 -1.06 -3.83
CA PRO A 58 0.53 -0.66 -2.55
C PRO A 58 1.55 -1.65 -1.98
N GLU A 59 1.70 -2.84 -2.57
CA GLU A 59 2.61 -3.89 -2.08
C GLU A 59 4.03 -3.80 -2.66
N VAL A 60 4.25 -2.99 -3.69
CA VAL A 60 5.54 -2.95 -4.42
C VAL A 60 6.70 -2.48 -3.54
N CYS A 61 6.61 -1.26 -2.98
CA CYS A 61 7.59 -0.75 -2.03
C CYS A 61 7.04 0.41 -1.20
N TYR A 62 7.74 0.75 -0.11
CA TYR A 62 7.37 1.87 0.76
C TYR A 62 7.14 3.18 0.00
N ARG A 63 8.00 3.50 -0.97
CA ARG A 63 7.90 4.73 -1.78
C ARG A 63 6.63 4.78 -2.62
N TRP A 64 6.34 3.71 -3.33
CA TRP A 64 5.13 3.60 -4.16
C TRP A 64 3.87 3.73 -3.31
N ARG A 65 3.87 3.12 -2.12
CA ARG A 65 2.79 3.28 -1.16
C ARG A 65 2.63 4.72 -0.66
N GLN A 66 3.73 5.42 -0.36
CA GLN A 66 3.67 6.83 0.06
C GLN A 66 3.07 7.72 -1.04
N VAL A 67 3.48 7.53 -2.30
CA VAL A 67 2.91 8.29 -3.43
C VAL A 67 1.42 7.95 -3.61
N ALA A 68 1.07 6.67 -3.59
CA ALA A 68 -0.32 6.25 -3.75
C ALA A 68 -1.22 6.77 -2.63
N LEU A 69 -0.78 6.73 -1.36
CA LEU A 69 -1.56 7.23 -0.22
C LEU A 69 -1.62 8.77 -0.14
N GLY A 70 -0.63 9.47 -0.72
CA GLY A 70 -0.54 10.92 -0.68
C GLY A 70 -1.47 11.64 -1.65
N ASP A 71 -2.08 10.93 -2.59
CA ASP A 71 -2.95 11.53 -3.60
C ASP A 71 -4.32 10.84 -3.64
N GLY A 72 -5.33 11.63 -3.27
CA GLY A 72 -6.72 11.19 -3.14
C GLY A 72 -7.38 10.82 -4.45
N GLN A 73 -6.88 11.28 -5.61
CA GLN A 73 -7.50 10.94 -6.91
C GLN A 73 -7.36 9.45 -7.27
N LEU A 74 -6.41 8.71 -6.67
CA LEU A 74 -6.29 7.26 -6.89
C LEU A 74 -7.42 6.52 -6.18
N TRP A 75 -7.87 7.07 -5.06
CA TRP A 75 -8.85 6.49 -4.16
C TRP A 75 -10.25 7.10 -4.32
N SER A 76 -10.41 8.15 -5.13
CA SER A 76 -11.70 8.81 -5.36
C SER A 76 -12.68 7.95 -6.15
N ASN A 77 -12.18 6.98 -6.93
CA ASN A 77 -12.99 6.10 -7.77
C ASN A 77 -12.87 4.64 -7.29
N VAL A 78 -13.01 4.40 -5.99
CA VAL A 78 -13.08 3.03 -5.45
C VAL A 78 -14.52 2.53 -5.57
N ASN A 79 -14.75 1.55 -6.43
CA ASN A 79 -16.06 0.92 -6.53
C ASN A 79 -16.22 -0.10 -5.40
N LEU A 80 -16.96 0.28 -4.36
CA LEU A 80 -17.30 -0.58 -3.23
C LEU A 80 -18.63 -1.35 -3.44
N THR A 81 -19.27 -1.20 -4.60
CA THR A 81 -20.57 -1.84 -4.86
C THR A 81 -20.39 -3.36 -4.96
N GLY A 82 -21.02 -4.11 -4.04
CA GLY A 82 -20.97 -5.57 -4.02
C GLY A 82 -19.78 -6.17 -3.27
N SER A 83 -18.84 -5.35 -2.81
CA SER A 83 -17.65 -5.86 -2.13
C SER A 83 -17.96 -6.31 -0.71
N PRO A 84 -17.48 -7.50 -0.27
CA PRO A 84 -17.57 -7.93 1.13
C PRO A 84 -16.79 -7.01 2.08
N TRP A 85 -15.96 -6.11 1.55
CA TRP A 85 -15.15 -5.16 2.32
C TRP A 85 -15.87 -3.85 2.62
N SER A 86 -17.01 -3.56 1.99
CA SER A 86 -17.70 -2.27 2.11
C SER A 86 -18.18 -1.99 3.52
N ASP A 87 -18.79 -2.98 4.17
CA ASP A 87 -19.20 -2.89 5.58
C ASP A 87 -18.01 -2.72 6.52
N LEU A 88 -16.90 -3.39 6.22
CA LEU A 88 -15.68 -3.30 7.03
C LEU A 88 -15.00 -1.93 6.88
N LEU A 89 -14.98 -1.37 5.67
CA LEU A 89 -14.46 -0.04 5.40
C LEU A 89 -15.33 1.03 6.06
N LEU A 90 -16.66 0.92 5.94
CA LEU A 90 -17.61 1.78 6.67
C LEU A 90 -17.37 1.73 8.19
N LYS A 91 -17.28 0.53 8.76
CA LYS A 91 -17.01 0.34 10.20
C LYS A 91 -15.68 0.94 10.64
N ARG A 92 -14.65 0.89 9.79
CA ARG A 92 -13.30 1.45 10.08
C ARG A 92 -13.19 2.94 9.83
N SER A 93 -13.97 3.49 8.90
CA SER A 93 -14.00 4.93 8.58
C SER A 93 -14.53 5.79 9.72
N ASN A 94 -15.22 5.18 10.69
CA ASN A 94 -15.75 5.82 11.89
C ASN A 94 -16.59 7.09 11.58
N GLY A 95 -17.38 7.04 10.51
CA GLY A 95 -18.27 8.14 10.10
C GLY A 95 -17.60 9.21 9.24
N CYS A 96 -16.36 9.01 8.79
CA CYS A 96 -15.77 9.85 7.76
C CYS A 96 -16.54 9.64 6.44
N PRO A 97 -17.03 10.70 5.78
CA PRO A 97 -17.66 10.56 4.47
C PRO A 97 -16.64 10.00 3.47
N ILE A 98 -16.98 8.86 2.88
CA ILE A 98 -16.25 8.22 1.79
C ILE A 98 -16.66 8.84 0.46
#